data_AF-A0A4S1F0Q1-F1
#
_entry.id   AF-A0A4S1F0Q1-F1
#
_cell.length_a   1.000
_cell.length_b   1.000
_cell.length_c   1.000
_cell.angle_alpha   90.00
_cell.angle_beta   90.00
_cell.angle_gamma   90.00
#
_symmetry.space_group_name_H-M   'P 1'
#
loop_
_entity.id
_entity.type
_entity.pdbx_description
1 polymer ?
#
loop_
_entity_poly.entity_id
_entity_poly.type
_entity_poly.pdbx_seq_one_letter_code
_entity_poly.pdbx_strand_id
1 'polypeptide(L)'
;LTDDAETRSHYPFAFRLAIGYELTPRQLGVTFEIANTGDEPLPASIGAHPAFNWPLLPELPKEAYRLTFVDSEQAPVRRLKDGLLLPDPQPTPIEGKTLALYEKLFDDDAVILDRPASTSVRYAAARGPAIEMSWRGFN
;
A
#
# COMPACT_ATOMS: atom_id res chain seq x y z
N LEU A 1 17.01 -12.20 0.35
CA LEU A 1 18.03 -11.40 -0.37
C LEU A 1 19.09 -10.97 0.64
N THR A 2 20.35 -11.19 0.30
CA THR A 2 21.50 -10.66 1.05
C THR A 2 22.27 -9.78 0.08
N ASP A 3 22.91 -8.73 0.58
CA ASP A 3 23.76 -7.87 -0.24
C ASP A 3 24.88 -8.64 -0.94
N ASP A 4 25.26 -8.13 -2.11
CA ASP A 4 26.30 -8.66 -3.00
C ASP A 4 27.02 -7.51 -3.70
N ALA A 5 27.96 -7.82 -4.60
CA ALA A 5 28.75 -6.81 -5.29
C ALA A 5 27.89 -5.87 -6.16
N GLU A 6 26.82 -6.39 -6.78
CA GLU A 6 25.94 -5.61 -7.65
C GLU A 6 25.09 -4.63 -6.83
N THR A 7 24.38 -5.13 -5.82
CA THR A 7 23.56 -4.30 -4.94
C THR A 7 24.39 -3.24 -4.21
N ARG A 8 25.60 -3.58 -3.72
CA ARG A 8 26.52 -2.63 -3.08
C ARG A 8 27.01 -1.52 -3.99
N SER A 9 27.05 -1.74 -5.31
CA SER A 9 27.45 -0.69 -6.26
C SER A 9 26.40 0.43 -6.37
N HIS A 10 25.14 0.14 -6.04
CA HIS A 10 24.02 1.09 -6.08
C HIS A 10 23.57 1.55 -4.69
N TYR A 11 23.68 0.68 -3.69
CA TYR A 11 23.24 0.89 -2.32
C TYR A 11 24.30 0.33 -1.37
N PRO A 12 25.29 1.13 -0.94
CA PRO A 12 26.55 0.65 -0.35
C PRO A 12 26.42 0.26 1.13
N PHE A 13 25.38 -0.49 1.48
CA PHE A 13 25.12 -0.97 2.84
C PHE A 13 25.05 -2.50 2.86
N ALA A 14 25.53 -3.10 3.94
CA ALA A 14 25.30 -4.51 4.21
C ALA A 14 23.86 -4.72 4.71
N PHE A 15 23.14 -5.69 4.15
CA PHE A 15 21.77 -5.96 4.56
C PHE A 15 21.36 -7.40 4.30
N ARG A 16 20.36 -7.85 5.06
CA ARG A 16 19.57 -9.03 4.73
C ARG A 16 18.09 -8.67 4.74
N LEU A 17 17.42 -8.91 3.61
CA LEU A 17 15.98 -8.83 3.46
C LEU A 17 15.38 -10.23 3.38
N ALA A 18 14.48 -10.57 4.30
CA ALA A 18 13.67 -11.78 4.24
C ALA A 18 12.19 -11.41 4.12
N ILE A 19 11.47 -12.14 3.27
CA ILE A 19 10.01 -12.01 3.11
C ILE A 19 9.40 -13.39 3.39
N GLY A 20 8.61 -13.46 4.45
CA GLY A 20 7.87 -14.66 4.83
C GLY A 20 6.44 -14.61 4.29
N TYR A 21 5.94 -15.76 3.84
CA TYR A 21 4.55 -15.94 3.39
C TYR A 21 3.90 -17.06 4.19
N GLU A 22 2.74 -16.80 4.77
CA GLU A 22 1.97 -17.78 5.53
C GLU A 22 0.54 -17.85 5.00
N LEU A 23 0.08 -19.05 4.66
CA LEU A 23 -1.30 -19.28 4.24
C LEU A 23 -2.12 -19.85 5.39
N THR A 24 -3.21 -19.17 5.72
CA THR A 24 -4.24 -19.67 6.64
C THR A 24 -5.61 -19.61 5.94
N PRO A 25 -6.67 -20.23 6.48
CA PRO A 25 -7.97 -20.22 5.83
C PRO A 25 -8.46 -18.79 5.51
N ARG A 26 -8.53 -18.46 4.21
CA ARG A 26 -8.95 -17.15 3.66
C ARG A 26 -8.00 -15.99 3.95
N GLN A 27 -6.72 -16.24 4.25
CA GLN A 27 -5.75 -15.18 4.52
C GLN A 27 -4.34 -15.55 4.03
N LEU A 28 -3.64 -14.56 3.49
CA LEU A 28 -2.21 -14.60 3.20
C LEU A 28 -1.51 -13.60 4.12
N GLY A 29 -0.68 -14.10 5.03
CA GLY A 29 0.24 -13.29 5.83
C GLY A 29 1.52 -13.02 5.05
N VAL A 30 2.00 -11.77 5.09
CA VAL A 30 3.28 -11.35 4.51
C VAL A 30 4.07 -10.62 5.58
N THR A 31 5.28 -11.11 5.87
CA THR A 31 6.17 -10.54 6.89
C THR A 31 7.45 -10.06 6.22
N PHE A 32 7.83 -8.81 6.45
CA PHE A 32 9.09 -8.23 5.97
C PHE A 32 10.08 -8.12 7.13
N GLU A 33 11.27 -8.66 6.96
CA GLU A 33 12.36 -8.54 7.92
C GLU A 33 13.59 -7.94 7.23
N ILE A 34 14.05 -6.79 7.74
CA ILE A 34 15.28 -6.14 7.30
C ILE A 34 16.27 -6.18 8.46
N ALA A 35 17.40 -6.83 8.24
CA ALA A 35 18.50 -6.86 9.19
C ALA A 35 19.66 -6.00 8.65
N ASN A 36 20.13 -5.08 9.49
CA ASN A 36 21.41 -4.44 9.30
C ASN A 36 22.52 -5.42 9.71
N THR A 37 23.32 -5.85 8.74
CA THR A 37 24.42 -6.81 8.94
C THR A 37 25.80 -6.14 8.93
N GLY A 38 25.84 -4.81 8.83
CA GLY A 38 27.06 -4.02 8.88
C GLY A 38 27.17 -3.20 10.17
N ASP A 39 28.21 -2.37 10.22
CA ASP A 39 28.56 -1.57 11.40
C ASP A 39 28.07 -0.11 11.31
N GLU A 40 27.47 0.28 10.18
CA GLU A 40 26.92 1.62 9.95
C GLU A 40 25.39 1.62 10.02
N PRO A 41 24.73 2.76 10.31
CA PRO A 41 23.28 2.87 10.20
C PRO A 41 22.77 2.49 8.80
N LEU A 42 21.75 1.65 8.71
CA LEU A 42 21.13 1.20 7.46
C LEU A 42 19.87 2.05 7.13
N PRO A 43 19.92 2.98 6.16
CA PRO A 43 18.76 3.79 5.76
C PRO A 43 17.82 3.00 4.83
N ALA A 44 16.78 2.39 5.37
CA ALA A 44 15.84 1.57 4.58
C ALA A 44 14.41 2.11 4.57
N SER A 45 13.74 1.91 3.44
CA SER A 45 12.28 1.99 3.30
C SER A 45 11.80 0.75 2.54
N ILE A 46 10.70 0.16 2.98
CA ILE A 46 10.16 -1.09 2.43
C ILE A 46 8.65 -0.94 2.27
N GLY A 47 8.13 -1.52 1.20
CA GLY A 47 6.71 -1.50 0.89
C GLY A 47 6.30 -2.78 0.17
N ALA A 48 4.99 -3.01 0.11
CA ALA A 48 4.38 -4.03 -0.72
C ALA A 48 3.61 -3.35 -1.87
N HIS A 49 3.51 -4.01 -3.02
CA HIS A 49 2.77 -3.50 -4.17
C HIS A 49 1.79 -4.53 -4.76
N PRO A 50 0.84 -5.06 -3.95
CA PRO A 50 -0.15 -6.01 -4.44
C PRO A 50 -1.10 -5.32 -5.44
N ALA A 51 -1.37 -5.98 -6.55
CA ALA A 51 -2.40 -5.58 -7.51
C ALA A 51 -3.55 -6.59 -7.45
N PHE A 52 -4.78 -6.10 -7.27
CA PHE A 52 -5.98 -6.91 -7.26
C PHE A 52 -6.82 -6.64 -8.51
N ASN A 53 -7.54 -7.65 -8.98
CA ASN A 53 -8.45 -7.50 -10.11
C ASN A 53 -9.54 -6.46 -9.80
N TRP A 54 -9.77 -5.54 -10.74
CA TRP A 54 -10.85 -4.57 -10.69
C TRP A 54 -11.57 -4.52 -12.04
N PRO A 55 -12.80 -5.04 -12.13
CA PRO A 55 -13.65 -5.57 -11.05
C PRO A 55 -13.25 -6.98 -10.55
N LEU A 56 -13.62 -7.31 -9.30
CA LEU A 56 -13.46 -8.67 -8.75
C LEU A 56 -14.43 -9.69 -9.38
N LEU A 57 -15.57 -9.20 -9.89
CA LEU A 57 -16.59 -9.98 -10.58
C LEU A 57 -16.84 -9.35 -11.94
N PRO A 58 -16.74 -10.10 -13.05
CA PRO A 58 -16.83 -9.54 -14.41
C PRO A 58 -18.20 -8.94 -14.71
N GLU A 59 -19.27 -9.36 -14.03
CA GLU A 59 -20.63 -8.85 -14.24
C GLU A 59 -20.94 -7.56 -13.46
N LEU A 60 -20.04 -7.09 -12.60
CA LEU A 60 -20.20 -5.84 -11.87
C LEU A 60 -19.37 -4.72 -12.52
N PRO A 61 -19.93 -3.50 -12.64
CA PRO A 61 -19.16 -2.36 -13.14
C PRO A 61 -18.09 -1.95 -12.12
N LYS A 62 -17.04 -1.28 -12.59
CA LYS A 62 -15.92 -0.81 -11.75
C LYS A 62 -16.39 0.09 -10.62
N GLU A 63 -17.37 0.96 -10.91
CA GLU A 63 -17.95 1.95 -10.01
C GLU A 63 -18.79 1.32 -8.90
N ALA A 64 -19.12 0.02 -8.99
CA ALA A 64 -19.78 -0.70 -7.90
C ALA A 64 -18.84 -0.94 -6.70
N TYR A 65 -17.53 -0.76 -6.87
CA TYR A 65 -16.51 -1.05 -5.87
C TYR A 65 -16.07 0.20 -5.11
N ARG A 66 -15.70 -0.01 -3.85
CA ARG A 66 -15.15 1.02 -2.97
C ARG A 66 -14.07 0.44 -2.06
N LEU A 67 -13.21 1.32 -1.56
CA LEU A 67 -12.42 1.03 -0.36
C LEU A 67 -13.20 1.53 0.86
N THR A 68 -13.23 0.71 1.91
CA THR A 68 -13.82 1.08 3.20
C THR A 68 -12.77 0.90 4.29
N PHE A 69 -12.47 2.01 4.97
CA PHE A 69 -11.52 2.11 6.06
C PHE A 69 -12.21 1.79 7.41
N VAL A 70 -11.43 1.39 8.41
CA VAL A 70 -11.96 1.10 9.75
C VAL A 70 -12.31 2.39 10.48
N ASP A 71 -11.51 3.44 10.31
CA ASP A 71 -11.69 4.76 10.90
C ASP A 71 -11.92 5.83 9.83
N SER A 72 -12.28 7.04 10.26
CA SER A 72 -12.50 8.15 9.32
C SER A 72 -11.17 8.70 8.82
N GLU A 73 -10.99 8.76 7.50
CA GLU A 73 -9.78 9.26 6.85
C GLU A 73 -9.97 10.70 6.37
N GLN A 74 -9.77 11.66 7.26
CA GLN A 74 -9.96 13.10 6.97
C GLN A 74 -8.64 13.82 6.63
N ALA A 75 -7.49 13.18 6.84
CA ALA A 75 -6.21 13.77 6.54
C ALA A 75 -6.06 14.04 5.03
N PRO A 76 -5.48 15.18 4.63
CA PRO A 76 -5.10 15.42 3.24
C PRO A 76 -4.22 14.29 2.68
N VAL A 77 -4.35 14.02 1.39
CA VAL A 77 -3.54 13.02 0.67
C VAL A 77 -2.34 13.67 0.00
N ARG A 78 -1.35 12.86 -0.37
CA ARG A 78 -0.26 13.26 -1.27
C ARG A 78 -0.52 12.73 -2.67
N ARG A 79 0.02 13.45 -3.65
CA ARG A 79 -0.02 13.13 -5.08
C ARG A 79 1.38 13.23 -5.67
N LEU A 80 1.55 12.65 -6.84
CA LEU A 80 2.83 12.59 -7.53
C LEU A 80 2.82 13.49 -8.77
N LYS A 81 4.01 13.94 -9.15
CA LYS A 81 4.28 14.51 -10.47
C LYS A 81 5.67 14.05 -10.90
N ASP A 82 5.77 13.49 -12.10
CA ASP A 82 7.02 12.98 -12.66
C ASP A 82 7.74 11.99 -11.72
N GLY A 83 6.97 11.15 -11.00
CA GLY A 83 7.48 10.16 -10.04
C GLY A 83 7.89 10.70 -8.67
N LEU A 84 7.69 12.00 -8.40
CA LEU A 84 8.04 12.64 -7.14
C LEU A 84 6.81 13.15 -6.38
N LEU A 85 6.86 13.11 -5.06
CA LEU A 85 5.82 13.70 -4.20
C LEU A 85 5.70 15.20 -4.45
N LEU A 86 4.47 15.67 -4.65
CA LEU A 86 4.19 17.10 -4.64
C LEU A 86 4.47 17.68 -3.24
N PRO A 87 5.01 18.92 -3.15
CA PRO A 87 5.27 19.57 -1.86
C PRO A 87 4.00 19.74 -1.03
N ASP A 88 2.94 20.21 -1.68
CA ASP A 88 1.68 20.53 -1.01
C ASP A 88 0.71 19.35 -1.02
N PRO A 89 0.07 19.05 0.13
CA PRO A 89 -0.96 18.03 0.18
C PRO A 89 -2.23 18.47 -0.57
N GLN A 90 -3.04 17.50 -0.98
CA GLN A 90 -4.31 17.70 -1.67
C GLN A 90 -5.49 17.27 -0.79
N PRO A 91 -6.69 17.84 -0.98
CA PRO A 91 -7.89 17.41 -0.28
C PRO A 91 -8.11 15.89 -0.42
N THR A 92 -8.55 15.25 0.65
CA THR A 92 -8.87 13.82 0.62
C THR A 92 -10.11 13.56 -0.26
N PRO A 93 -10.07 12.56 -1.16
CA PRO A 93 -11.25 12.10 -1.88
C PRO A 93 -12.11 11.14 -1.04
N ILE A 94 -11.72 10.87 0.21
CA ILE A 94 -12.39 9.91 1.10
C ILE A 94 -13.50 10.61 1.87
N GLU A 95 -14.72 10.09 1.75
CA GLU A 95 -15.89 10.58 2.48
C GLU A 95 -16.10 9.75 3.74
N GLY A 96 -15.74 10.33 4.89
CA GLY A 96 -15.77 9.61 6.17
C GLY A 96 -14.82 8.42 6.16
N LYS A 97 -15.34 7.22 5.92
CA LYS A 97 -14.59 5.96 5.85
C LYS A 97 -14.54 5.35 4.44
N THR A 98 -15.09 6.02 3.43
CA THR A 98 -15.34 5.40 2.12
C THR A 98 -14.66 6.18 1.00
N LEU A 99 -13.88 5.46 0.19
CA LEU A 99 -13.37 5.95 -1.08
C LEU A 99 -14.11 5.24 -2.21
N ALA A 100 -14.93 5.98 -2.95
CA ALA A 100 -15.53 5.48 -4.18
C ALA A 100 -14.44 5.29 -5.25
N LEU A 101 -14.44 4.15 -5.93
CA LEU A 101 -13.46 3.86 -6.99
C LEU A 101 -14.04 4.17 -8.36
N TYR A 102 -13.30 4.94 -9.15
CA TYR A 102 -13.60 5.29 -10.53
C TYR A 102 -12.27 5.63 -11.23
N GLU A 103 -12.17 5.48 -12.54
CA GLU A 103 -10.88 5.53 -13.25
C GLU A 103 -10.14 6.86 -13.07
N LYS A 104 -10.86 7.98 -13.20
CA LYS A 104 -10.28 9.33 -13.08
C LYS A 104 -9.68 9.66 -11.71
N LEU A 105 -9.96 8.86 -10.68
CA LEU A 105 -9.34 9.01 -9.36
C LEU A 105 -7.80 8.91 -9.43
N PHE A 106 -7.30 8.21 -10.45
CA PHE A 106 -5.89 7.88 -10.66
C PHE A 106 -5.26 8.60 -11.87
N ASP A 107 -5.93 9.58 -12.48
CA ASP A 107 -5.37 10.38 -13.59
C ASP A 107 -4.12 11.15 -13.14
N ASP A 108 -4.12 11.63 -11.89
CA ASP A 108 -3.00 12.31 -11.22
C ASP A 108 -2.13 11.33 -10.41
N ASP A 109 -1.94 10.11 -10.93
CA ASP A 109 -1.14 9.05 -10.31
C ASP A 109 -1.71 8.59 -8.95
N ALA A 110 -0.89 7.93 -8.12
CA ALA A 110 -1.28 7.35 -6.84
C ALA A 110 -1.95 8.35 -5.88
N VAL A 111 -2.99 7.89 -5.19
CA VAL A 111 -3.55 8.54 -4.00
C VAL A 111 -2.78 8.04 -2.77
N ILE A 112 -1.95 8.89 -2.17
CA ILE A 112 -1.07 8.47 -1.07
C ILE A 112 -1.64 9.00 0.25
N LEU A 113 -1.98 8.09 1.17
CA LEU A 113 -2.29 8.43 2.55
C LEU A 113 -0.99 8.37 3.35
N ASP A 114 -0.39 9.53 3.65
CA ASP A 114 0.87 9.62 4.41
C ASP A 114 0.65 9.69 5.93
N ARG A 115 -0.61 9.79 6.36
CA ARG A 115 -1.06 9.77 7.76
C ARG A 115 -2.39 9.01 7.89
N PRO A 116 -2.44 7.71 7.56
CA PRO A 116 -3.67 6.93 7.65
C PRO A 116 -4.12 6.83 9.12
N ALA A 117 -5.42 7.03 9.36
CA ALA A 117 -6.01 6.80 10.68
C ALA A 117 -6.26 5.30 10.94
N SER A 118 -6.49 4.54 9.87
CA SER A 118 -6.82 3.11 9.93
C SER A 118 -5.58 2.22 9.85
N THR A 119 -5.73 0.96 10.29
CA THR A 119 -4.74 -0.12 10.12
C THR A 119 -5.24 -1.24 9.21
N SER A 120 -6.42 -1.07 8.61
CA SER A 120 -6.91 -1.92 7.54
C SER A 120 -7.83 -1.18 6.58
N VAL A 121 -7.96 -1.73 5.37
CA VAL A 121 -8.86 -1.26 4.33
C VAL A 121 -9.50 -2.45 3.63
N ARG A 122 -10.78 -2.31 3.33
CA ARG A 122 -11.60 -3.35 2.71
C ARG A 122 -12.03 -2.94 1.30
N TYR A 123 -11.67 -3.73 0.30
CA TYR A 123 -12.05 -3.58 -1.10
C TYR A 123 -13.20 -4.55 -1.45
N ALA A 124 -14.39 -4.02 -1.77
CA ALA A 124 -15.44 -4.79 -2.44
C ALA A 124 -16.56 -3.93 -3.05
N ALA A 125 -17.47 -4.61 -3.75
CA ALA A 125 -18.80 -4.12 -4.08
C ALA A 125 -19.83 -4.43 -2.97
N ALA A 126 -21.09 -4.07 -3.20
CA ALA A 126 -22.19 -4.39 -2.29
C ALA A 126 -22.50 -5.90 -2.18
N ARG A 127 -22.11 -6.69 -3.18
CA ARG A 127 -22.25 -8.16 -3.22
C ARG A 127 -20.97 -8.79 -3.76
N GLY A 128 -20.76 -10.07 -3.45
CA GLY A 128 -19.64 -10.86 -3.98
C GLY A 128 -18.42 -10.91 -3.07
N PRO A 129 -17.25 -11.33 -3.61
CA PRO A 129 -16.02 -11.47 -2.85
C PRO A 129 -15.48 -10.11 -2.39
N ALA A 130 -14.59 -10.17 -1.42
CA ALA A 130 -13.96 -9.02 -0.82
C ALA A 130 -12.51 -9.32 -0.48
N ILE A 131 -11.69 -8.28 -0.48
CA ILE A 131 -10.31 -8.34 -0.01
C ILE A 131 -10.20 -7.35 1.14
N GLU A 132 -9.67 -7.81 2.26
CA GLU A 132 -9.26 -6.94 3.36
C GLU A 132 -7.74 -6.97 3.44
N MET A 133 -7.13 -5.80 3.45
CA MET A 133 -5.72 -5.63 3.69
C MET A 133 -5.56 -4.95 5.03
N SER A 134 -4.83 -5.59 5.95
CA SER A 134 -4.44 -5.01 7.23
C SER A 134 -2.93 -4.97 7.33
N TRP A 135 -2.40 -4.01 8.08
CA TRP A 135 -0.97 -3.82 8.24
C TRP A 135 -0.60 -3.50 9.69
N ARG A 136 0.65 -3.79 10.02
CA ARG A 136 1.30 -3.43 11.28
C ARG A 136 2.75 -3.08 10.97
N GLY A 137 3.32 -2.10 11.68
CA GLY A 137 4.71 -1.67 11.47
C GLY A 137 4.94 -0.83 10.21
N PHE A 138 3.88 -0.47 9.49
CA PHE A 138 3.87 0.56 8.47
C PHE A 138 3.20 1.79 9.08
N ASN A 139 3.97 2.85 9.30
CA ASN A 139 3.53 4.12 9.90
C ASN A 139 3.48 5.21 8.85
#